data_AF-A0A946E6W6-F1
#
_entry.id   AF-A0A946E6W6-F1
#
_cell.length_a   1.000
_cell.length_b   1.000
_cell.length_c   1.000
_cell.angle_alpha   90.00
_cell.angle_beta   90.00
_cell.angle_gamma   90.00
#
_symmetry.space_group_name_H-M   'P 1'
#
loop_
_entity.id
_entity.type
_entity.pdbx_description
1 polymer ?
#
loop_
_entity_poly.entity_id
_entity_poly.type
_entity_poly.pdbx_seq_one_letter_code
_entity_poly.pdbx_strand_id
1 'polypeptide(L)'
;MRFLKFFAVLTISICASLSFGQTMKVDGTVFDTSGVAPLSNALIMATRIDDSVLLGFTRSDAQGNFVLTGFEVDTFMLTVDHPRYDDKIFFMFGSDKNYEISIPSIVMPSKAEELGEIVIYAYKDPIYYRGDTLVFTADSFKVDQNAVVEDLLKKLPGIEIDDNGQIKSQGQDISKVLVDGDEFFGSDPTIATKNLGAKAVESVEVYETDNDNNAEGEEDKIQVLDLKLKDDYKAGYFG
;
A
#
# COMPACT_ATOMS: atom_id res chain seq x y z
N MET A 1 -15.68 55.67 39.72
CA MET A 1 -15.98 54.24 39.49
C MET A 1 -16.06 53.81 38.02
N ARG A 2 -16.55 54.62 37.07
CA ARG A 2 -16.64 54.22 35.64
C ARG A 2 -15.27 54.00 34.97
N PHE A 3 -14.28 54.86 35.23
CA PHE A 3 -12.92 54.71 34.69
C PHE A 3 -12.18 53.47 35.21
N LEU A 4 -12.40 53.08 36.47
CA LEU A 4 -11.78 51.88 37.05
C LEU A 4 -12.36 50.59 36.43
N LYS A 5 -13.66 50.59 36.12
CA LYS A 5 -14.31 49.48 35.38
C LYS A 5 -13.81 49.38 33.94
N PHE A 6 -13.53 50.51 33.30
CA PHE A 6 -12.98 50.54 31.94
C PHE A 6 -11.55 50.00 31.89
N PHE A 7 -10.71 50.36 32.88
CA PHE A 7 -9.35 49.84 32.99
C PHE A 7 -9.33 48.34 33.27
N ALA A 8 -10.21 47.85 34.14
CA ALA A 8 -10.34 46.42 34.43
C ALA A 8 -10.79 45.58 33.22
N VAL A 9 -11.71 46.10 32.39
CA VAL A 9 -12.15 45.42 31.16
C VAL A 9 -11.03 45.39 30.11
N LEU A 10 -10.24 46.47 30.00
CA LEU A 10 -9.09 46.52 29.09
C LEU A 10 -8.00 45.52 29.50
N THR A 11 -7.71 45.39 30.80
CA THR A 11 -6.75 44.40 31.30
C THR A 11 -7.21 42.96 31.07
N ILE A 12 -8.50 42.66 31.26
CA ILE A 12 -9.07 41.32 30.98
C ILE A 12 -9.01 40.98 29.48
N SER A 13 -9.24 41.95 28.60
CA SER A 13 -9.17 41.73 27.14
C SER A 13 -7.74 41.50 26.65
N ILE A 14 -6.73 42.08 27.29
CA ILE A 14 -5.30 41.89 26.96
C ILE A 14 -4.79 40.54 27.47
N CYS A 15 -5.31 40.03 28.59
CA CYS A 15 -4.98 38.69 29.08
C CYS A 15 -5.60 37.56 28.24
N ALA A 16 -6.74 37.80 27.57
CA ALA A 16 -7.39 36.80 26.73
C ALA A 16 -6.64 36.48 25.41
N SER A 17 -5.72 37.36 24.99
CA SER A 17 -4.90 37.19 23.78
C SER A 17 -3.61 36.37 23.97
N LEU A 18 -3.35 35.83 25.17
CA LEU A 18 -2.19 34.97 25.46
C LEU A 18 -2.56 33.48 25.45
N SER A 19 -3.36 33.04 24.48
CA SER A 19 -3.58 31.61 24.25
C SER A 19 -2.42 31.07 23.40
N PHE A 20 -1.47 30.38 24.04
CA PHE A 20 -0.49 29.56 23.34
C PHE A 20 -1.22 28.30 22.85
N GLY A 21 -1.39 28.17 21.54
CA GLY A 21 -1.79 26.88 20.95
C GLY A 21 -0.74 25.83 21.26
N GLN A 22 -1.17 24.63 21.65
CA GLN A 22 -0.24 23.51 21.86
C GLN A 22 0.33 23.09 20.51
N THR A 23 1.64 23.21 20.34
CA THR A 23 2.36 22.75 19.16
C THR A 23 3.00 21.42 19.43
N MET A 24 3.03 20.54 18.44
CA MET A 24 3.78 19.29 18.52
C MET A 24 5.27 19.56 18.72
N LYS A 25 5.89 18.68 19.49
CA LYS A 25 7.32 18.54 19.67
C LYS A 25 7.70 17.07 19.58
N VAL A 26 8.61 16.75 18.67
CA VAL A 26 9.22 15.43 18.58
C VAL A 26 10.73 15.57 18.74
N ASP A 27 11.32 14.85 19.68
CA ASP A 27 12.78 14.85 19.89
C ASP A 27 13.33 13.43 19.97
N GLY A 28 14.64 13.30 19.79
CA GLY A 28 15.30 12.00 19.84
C GLY A 28 16.75 12.04 19.40
N THR A 29 17.37 10.86 19.34
CA THR A 29 18.77 10.70 18.91
C THR A 29 18.88 9.62 17.84
N VAL A 30 19.54 9.93 16.73
CA VAL A 30 19.74 9.03 15.58
C VAL A 30 21.12 8.38 15.67
N PHE A 31 21.17 7.07 15.46
CA PHE A 31 22.36 6.23 15.52
C PHE A 31 22.53 5.41 14.24
N ASP A 32 23.75 4.94 14.01
CA ASP A 32 24.09 3.99 12.96
C ASP A 32 23.46 2.62 13.21
N THR A 33 23.70 1.68 12.30
CA THR A 33 23.18 0.31 12.36
C THR A 33 23.55 -0.46 13.62
N SER A 34 24.68 -0.14 14.22
CA SER A 34 25.12 -0.78 15.46
C SER A 34 24.38 -0.23 16.69
N GLY A 35 23.70 0.92 16.54
CA GLY A 35 23.08 1.65 17.63
C GLY A 35 24.10 2.35 18.54
N VAL A 36 25.36 2.48 18.11
CA VAL A 36 26.45 3.02 18.94
C VAL A 36 26.91 4.38 18.43
N ALA A 37 27.15 4.52 17.13
CA ALA A 37 27.66 5.78 16.60
C ALA A 37 26.51 6.75 16.28
N PRO A 38 26.47 7.96 16.88
CA PRO A 38 25.44 8.94 16.54
C PRO A 38 25.61 9.43 15.10
N LEU A 39 24.47 9.68 14.43
CA LEU A 39 24.43 10.15 13.05
C LEU A 39 24.04 11.61 12.97
N SER A 40 24.99 12.44 12.54
CA SER A 40 24.77 13.84 12.21
C SER A 40 24.14 14.04 10.84
N ASN A 41 23.39 15.14 10.67
CA ASN A 41 22.78 15.55 9.41
C ASN A 41 21.76 14.56 8.83
N ALA A 42 21.24 13.62 9.62
CA ALA A 42 20.04 12.89 9.25
C ALA A 42 18.89 13.89 9.08
N LEU A 43 18.09 13.74 8.03
CA LEU A 43 16.89 14.56 7.77
C LEU A 43 15.72 13.93 8.52
N ILE A 44 15.05 14.71 9.37
CA ILE A 44 13.83 14.30 10.04
C ILE A 44 12.69 15.12 9.45
N MET A 45 11.67 14.47 8.90
CA MET A 45 10.55 15.09 8.20
C MET A 45 9.23 14.57 8.74
N ALA A 46 8.28 15.46 9.01
CA ALA A 46 6.91 15.12 9.39
C ALA A 46 5.95 15.45 8.26
N THR A 47 5.24 14.43 7.77
CA THR A 47 4.26 14.55 6.68
C THR A 47 2.91 14.05 7.16
N ARG A 48 1.85 14.84 6.98
CA ARG A 48 0.51 14.46 7.41
C ARG A 48 0.01 13.24 6.64
N ILE A 49 -0.69 12.33 7.31
CA ILE A 49 -1.11 11.04 6.71
C ILE A 49 -2.26 11.20 5.70
N ASP A 50 -3.18 12.13 5.94
CA ASP A 50 -4.41 12.25 5.13
C ASP A 50 -4.19 12.90 3.75
N ASP A 51 -3.36 13.94 3.67
CA ASP A 51 -3.18 14.82 2.51
C ASP A 51 -1.72 14.90 2.05
N SER A 52 -0.80 14.22 2.74
CA SER A 52 0.64 14.23 2.48
C SER A 52 1.31 15.61 2.57
N VAL A 53 0.71 16.57 3.26
CA VAL A 53 1.30 17.90 3.47
C VAL A 53 2.50 17.80 4.42
N LEU A 54 3.60 18.45 4.03
CA LEU A 54 4.78 18.61 4.88
C LEU A 54 4.45 19.54 6.06
N LEU A 55 4.44 19.00 7.27
CA LEU A 55 4.19 19.74 8.50
C LEU A 55 5.46 20.44 9.00
N GLY A 56 6.62 19.80 8.83
CA GLY A 56 7.90 20.36 9.23
C GLY A 56 9.07 19.42 8.99
N PHE A 57 10.28 19.95 9.10
CA PHE A 57 11.50 19.16 9.02
C PHE A 57 12.61 19.76 9.87
N THR A 58 13.58 18.93 10.26
CA THR A 58 14.78 19.32 10.97
C THR A 58 15.94 18.39 10.61
N ARG A 59 17.13 18.63 11.14
CA ARG A 59 18.27 17.72 11.00
C ARG A 59 18.88 17.38 12.35
N SER A 60 19.46 16.18 12.44
CA SER A 60 20.23 15.79 13.62
C SER A 60 21.55 16.57 13.71
N ASP A 61 21.94 16.91 14.93
CA ASP A 61 23.19 17.60 15.24
C ASP A 61 24.42 16.65 15.22
N ALA A 62 25.60 17.17 15.58
CA ALA A 62 26.83 16.38 15.61
C ALA A 62 26.80 15.20 16.62
N GLN A 63 25.89 15.22 17.59
CA GLN A 63 25.66 14.19 18.58
C GLN A 63 24.46 13.30 18.21
N GLY A 64 23.88 13.49 17.02
CA GLY A 64 22.74 12.74 16.51
C GLY A 64 21.39 13.22 17.06
N ASN A 65 21.35 14.26 17.89
CA ASN A 65 20.10 14.73 18.49
C ASN A 65 19.32 15.58 17.51
N PHE A 66 18.00 15.46 17.54
CA PHE A 66 17.10 16.32 16.79
C PHE A 66 15.95 16.81 17.68
N VAL A 67 15.41 17.97 17.31
CA VAL A 67 14.17 18.50 17.87
C VAL A 67 13.36 19.06 16.69
N LEU A 68 12.18 18.50 16.49
CA LEU A 68 11.20 18.92 15.49
C LEU A 68 10.02 19.56 16.21
N THR A 69 9.75 20.82 15.92
CA THR A 69 8.67 21.61 16.51
C THR A 69 8.02 22.49 15.45
N GLY A 70 6.99 23.24 15.83
CA GLY A 70 6.44 24.31 15.01
C GLY A 70 5.26 23.93 14.12
N PHE A 71 4.63 22.79 14.40
CA PHE A 71 3.39 22.36 13.74
C PHE A 71 2.31 22.02 14.77
N GLU A 72 1.05 22.07 14.35
CA GLU A 72 -0.11 21.80 15.22
C GLU A 72 -0.18 20.31 15.60
N VAL A 73 -0.97 20.01 16.64
CA VAL A 73 -1.28 18.64 17.04
C VAL A 73 -1.97 17.90 15.90
N ASP A 74 -1.33 16.83 15.42
CA ASP A 74 -1.77 16.11 14.23
C ASP A 74 -1.35 14.63 14.25
N THR A 75 -1.91 13.85 13.33
CA THR A 75 -1.43 12.50 13.00
C THR A 75 -0.59 12.54 11.74
N PHE A 76 0.67 12.11 11.86
CA PHE A 76 1.67 12.28 10.80
C PHE A 76 2.65 11.11 10.74
N MET A 77 3.25 10.96 9.57
CA MET A 77 4.38 10.09 9.30
C MET A 77 5.68 10.86 9.57
N LEU A 78 6.53 10.33 10.45
CA LEU A 78 7.87 10.84 10.71
C LEU A 78 8.88 9.99 9.93
N THR A 79 9.50 10.58 8.91
CA THR A 79 10.57 9.96 8.12
C THR A 79 11.93 10.47 8.56
N VAL A 80 12.84 9.55 8.87
CA VAL A 80 14.25 9.83 9.14
C VAL A 80 15.06 9.29 7.97
N ASP A 81 15.71 10.17 7.23
CA ASP A 81 16.50 9.85 6.04
C ASP A 81 17.98 10.23 6.25
N HIS A 82 18.88 9.46 5.64
CA HIS A 82 20.30 9.76 5.65
C HIS A 82 21.00 9.16 4.41
N PRO A 83 21.92 9.87 3.71
CA PRO A 83 22.48 9.43 2.43
C PRO A 83 23.11 8.01 2.42
N ARG A 84 23.71 7.61 3.54
CA ARG A 84 24.44 6.33 3.72
C ARG A 84 23.64 5.20 4.37
N TYR A 85 22.42 5.46 4.80
CA TYR A 85 21.58 4.48 5.49
C TYR A 85 20.24 4.37 4.76
N ASP A 86 19.49 3.33 5.08
CA ASP A 86 18.12 3.20 4.60
C ASP A 86 17.18 3.99 5.51
N ASP A 87 16.03 4.43 5.00
CA ASP A 87 15.16 5.34 5.74
C ASP A 87 14.45 4.63 6.91
N LYS A 88 14.01 5.42 7.89
CA LYS A 88 13.23 4.93 9.03
C LYS A 88 11.95 5.72 9.15
N ILE A 89 10.82 5.00 9.16
CA ILE A 89 9.48 5.60 9.19
C ILE A 89 8.79 5.27 10.51
N PHE A 90 8.13 6.26 11.11
CA PHE A 90 7.25 6.11 12.26
C PHE A 90 5.88 6.74 11.97
N PHE A 91 4.81 6.12 12.48
CA PHE A 91 3.47 6.71 12.46
C PHE A 91 3.17 7.31 13.84
N MET A 92 2.93 8.61 13.88
CA MET A 92 2.76 9.39 15.09
C MET A 92 1.30 9.85 15.19
N PHE A 93 0.66 9.55 16.32
CA PHE A 93 -0.73 9.93 16.60
C PHE A 93 -0.73 11.01 17.68
N GLY A 94 -0.61 12.28 17.26
CA GLY A 94 -0.64 13.43 18.15
C GLY A 94 -2.04 13.70 18.70
N SER A 95 -2.08 14.13 19.95
CA SER A 95 -3.26 14.59 20.68
C SER A 95 -2.86 15.65 21.71
N ASP A 96 -3.86 16.32 22.27
CA ASP A 96 -3.74 17.28 23.38
C ASP A 96 -3.07 16.70 24.65
N LYS A 97 -2.97 15.37 24.75
CA LYS A 97 -2.33 14.66 25.87
C LYS A 97 -0.92 14.16 25.60
N ASN A 98 -0.47 14.14 24.34
CA ASN A 98 0.83 13.59 23.94
C ASN A 98 1.51 14.44 22.85
N TYR A 99 1.37 15.77 22.94
CA TYR A 99 1.97 16.71 22.00
C TYR A 99 3.50 16.83 22.13
N GLU A 100 4.09 16.26 23.17
CA GLU A 100 5.55 16.05 23.28
C GLU A 100 5.87 14.56 23.21
N ILE A 101 6.63 14.15 22.20
CA ILE A 101 7.01 12.77 21.98
C ILE A 101 8.52 12.66 21.87
N SER A 102 9.13 11.86 22.74
CA SER A 102 10.57 11.59 22.70
C SER A 102 10.82 10.17 22.19
N ILE A 103 11.75 10.04 21.24
CA ILE A 103 12.22 8.79 20.66
C ILE A 103 13.72 8.67 21.01
N PRO A 104 14.06 8.07 22.17
CA PRO A 104 15.42 8.17 22.72
C PRO A 104 16.51 7.57 21.84
N SER A 105 16.16 6.61 20.98
CA SER A 105 17.10 5.97 20.07
C SER A 105 16.41 5.57 18.76
N ILE A 106 16.92 6.11 17.66
CA ILE A 106 16.55 5.75 16.29
C ILE A 106 17.78 5.13 15.64
N VAL A 107 17.78 3.80 15.53
CA VAL A 107 18.85 3.03 14.87
C VAL A 107 18.54 2.95 13.37
N MET A 108 19.39 3.56 12.55
CA MET A 108 19.23 3.57 11.09
C MET A 108 19.70 2.25 10.48
N PRO A 109 18.88 1.56 9.67
CA PRO A 109 19.28 0.34 8.98
C PRO A 109 20.39 0.60 7.96
N SER A 110 21.23 -0.41 7.68
CA SER A 110 22.29 -0.27 6.68
C SER A 110 21.61 -0.12 5.34
N LYS A 111 22.08 0.85 4.56
CA LYS A 111 21.77 0.88 3.14
C LYS A 111 22.42 -0.37 2.53
N ALA A 112 21.65 -1.43 2.37
CA ALA A 112 22.12 -2.58 1.62
C ALA A 112 22.35 -2.06 0.19
N GLU A 113 23.58 -2.17 -0.32
CA GLU A 113 23.81 -2.19 -1.78
C GLU A 113 23.32 -3.54 -2.37
N GLU A 114 22.24 -4.08 -1.84
CA GLU A 114 21.42 -4.95 -2.64
C GLU A 114 20.43 -4.02 -3.35
N LEU A 115 20.51 -3.99 -4.67
CA LEU A 115 19.29 -4.03 -5.48
C LEU A 115 18.57 -5.33 -5.11
N GLY A 116 18.11 -5.42 -3.86
CA GLY A 116 17.07 -6.30 -3.44
C GLY A 116 15.89 -5.70 -4.15
N GLU A 117 15.59 -6.29 -5.31
CA GLU A 117 14.24 -6.49 -5.77
C GLU A 117 13.30 -6.18 -4.62
N ILE A 118 12.50 -5.15 -4.81
CA ILE A 118 11.51 -4.75 -3.84
C ILE A 118 10.63 -5.98 -3.60
N VAL A 119 10.94 -6.77 -2.57
CA VAL A 119 9.98 -7.66 -1.94
C VAL A 119 9.14 -6.73 -1.10
N ILE A 120 8.34 -5.94 -1.80
CA ILE A 120 7.09 -5.42 -1.30
C ILE A 120 6.41 -6.69 -0.77
N TYR A 121 6.44 -6.89 0.55
CA TYR A 121 5.27 -7.44 1.23
C TYR A 121 4.18 -6.38 1.06
N ALA A 122 3.75 -6.15 -0.18
CA ALA A 122 2.41 -5.69 -0.40
C ALA A 122 1.65 -6.83 0.25
N TYR A 123 0.88 -6.47 1.26
CA TYR A 123 -0.49 -6.91 1.19
C TYR A 123 -0.95 -6.58 -0.24
N LYS A 124 -0.66 -7.48 -1.20
CA LYS A 124 -1.30 -7.47 -2.50
C LYS A 124 -2.72 -7.70 -2.08
N ASP A 125 -3.53 -6.65 -2.15
CA ASP A 125 -4.91 -6.74 -1.73
C ASP A 125 -5.47 -8.03 -2.34
N PRO A 126 -6.09 -8.92 -1.54
CA PRO A 126 -6.56 -10.19 -2.06
C PRO A 126 -7.44 -10.00 -3.30
N ILE A 127 -8.10 -8.84 -3.37
CA ILE A 127 -8.99 -8.40 -4.43
C ILE A 127 -8.81 -6.89 -4.60
N TYR A 128 -8.58 -6.42 -5.82
CA TYR A 128 -8.52 -5.00 -6.14
C TYR A 128 -8.93 -4.76 -7.59
N TYR A 129 -9.22 -3.49 -7.93
CA TYR A 129 -9.51 -3.09 -9.31
C TYR A 129 -8.29 -2.40 -9.92
N ARG A 130 -7.98 -2.71 -11.18
CA ARG A 130 -6.96 -2.04 -11.99
C ARG A 130 -7.64 -1.46 -13.22
N GLY A 131 -8.06 -0.21 -13.15
CA GLY A 131 -8.98 0.36 -14.15
C GLY A 131 -10.31 -0.39 -14.11
N ASP A 132 -10.70 -0.97 -15.25
CA ASP A 132 -11.94 -1.76 -15.39
C ASP A 132 -11.76 -3.26 -15.10
N THR A 133 -10.54 -3.69 -14.75
CA THR A 133 -10.20 -5.09 -14.48
C THR A 133 -10.31 -5.41 -13.00
N LEU A 134 -11.09 -6.44 -12.65
CA LEU A 134 -11.10 -7.03 -11.31
C LEU A 134 -9.93 -8.01 -11.19
N VAL A 135 -9.07 -7.82 -10.20
CA VAL A 135 -7.86 -8.63 -10.01
C VAL A 135 -7.93 -9.37 -8.67
N PHE A 136 -7.69 -10.67 -8.72
CA PHE A 136 -7.53 -11.54 -7.55
C PHE A 136 -6.07 -11.97 -7.43
N THR A 137 -5.47 -11.73 -6.26
CA THR A 137 -4.12 -12.23 -5.97
C THR A 137 -4.21 -13.70 -5.58
N ALA A 138 -3.66 -14.61 -6.41
CA ALA A 138 -3.84 -16.05 -6.21
C ALA A 138 -3.30 -16.55 -4.86
N ASP A 139 -2.13 -16.05 -4.45
CA ASP A 139 -1.47 -16.43 -3.19
C ASP A 139 -2.24 -16.00 -1.92
N SER A 140 -3.22 -15.11 -2.06
CA SER A 140 -4.10 -14.70 -0.97
C SER A 140 -5.18 -15.74 -0.64
N PHE A 141 -5.40 -16.72 -1.52
CA PHE A 141 -6.41 -17.76 -1.36
C PHE A 141 -5.76 -19.12 -1.13
N LYS A 142 -6.06 -19.74 0.02
CA LYS A 142 -5.48 -21.04 0.39
C LYS A 142 -6.11 -22.16 -0.43
N VAL A 143 -5.27 -22.88 -1.15
CA VAL A 143 -5.59 -24.10 -1.91
C VAL A 143 -4.65 -25.25 -1.49
N ASP A 144 -5.01 -26.47 -1.84
CA ASP A 144 -4.19 -27.65 -1.55
C ASP A 144 -2.87 -27.64 -2.35
N GLN A 145 -1.85 -28.38 -1.88
CA GLN A 145 -0.52 -28.36 -2.50
C GLN A 145 -0.51 -28.81 -3.97
N ASN A 146 -1.49 -29.63 -4.37
CA ASN A 146 -1.65 -30.17 -5.72
C ASN A 146 -2.94 -29.66 -6.40
N ALA A 147 -3.49 -28.56 -5.91
CA ALA A 147 -4.70 -27.95 -6.46
C ALA A 147 -4.48 -27.48 -7.91
N VAL A 148 -5.51 -27.65 -8.72
CA VAL A 148 -5.59 -27.07 -10.07
C VAL A 148 -6.24 -25.69 -10.02
N VAL A 149 -6.17 -24.92 -11.10
CA VAL A 149 -6.77 -23.57 -11.16
C VAL A 149 -8.27 -23.61 -10.87
N GLU A 150 -8.99 -24.64 -11.27
CA GLU A 150 -10.42 -24.80 -10.92
C GLU A 150 -10.67 -24.74 -9.40
N ASP A 151 -9.79 -25.36 -8.60
CA ASP A 151 -9.89 -25.33 -7.14
C ASP A 151 -9.63 -23.93 -6.57
N LEU A 152 -8.72 -23.17 -7.20
CA LEU A 152 -8.45 -21.77 -6.86
C LEU A 152 -9.66 -20.90 -7.18
N LEU A 153 -10.23 -21.03 -8.39
CA LEU A 153 -11.39 -20.24 -8.82
C LEU A 153 -12.60 -20.43 -7.91
N LYS A 154 -12.84 -21.66 -7.42
CA LYS A 154 -13.89 -21.96 -6.42
C LYS A 154 -13.68 -21.26 -5.07
N LYS A 155 -12.48 -20.74 -4.78
CA LYS A 155 -12.18 -19.95 -3.58
C LYS A 155 -12.32 -18.45 -3.78
N LEU A 156 -12.43 -17.99 -5.02
CA LEU A 156 -12.56 -16.57 -5.33
C LEU A 156 -14.01 -16.12 -5.10
N PRO A 157 -14.25 -15.04 -4.36
CA PRO A 157 -15.61 -14.56 -4.14
C PRO A 157 -16.20 -14.00 -5.44
N GLY A 158 -17.47 -14.34 -5.69
CA GLY A 158 -18.17 -13.94 -6.90
C GLY A 158 -17.80 -14.74 -8.15
N ILE A 159 -16.91 -15.73 -8.03
CA ILE A 159 -16.65 -16.71 -9.09
C ILE A 159 -17.40 -18.01 -8.77
N GLU A 160 -18.13 -18.51 -9.75
CA GLU A 160 -18.86 -19.78 -9.67
C GLU A 160 -18.42 -20.69 -10.81
N ILE A 161 -18.29 -21.98 -10.52
CA ILE A 161 -17.99 -23.01 -11.52
C ILE A 161 -19.06 -24.09 -11.40
N ASP A 162 -19.72 -24.40 -12.51
CA ASP A 162 -20.72 -25.46 -12.57
C ASP A 162 -20.08 -26.85 -12.79
N ASP A 163 -20.90 -27.90 -12.72
CA ASP A 163 -20.43 -29.28 -12.92
C ASP A 163 -19.91 -29.56 -14.35
N ASN A 164 -20.23 -28.69 -15.32
CA ASN A 164 -19.76 -28.78 -16.69
C ASN A 164 -18.42 -28.04 -16.91
N GLY A 165 -17.94 -27.31 -15.91
CA GLY A 165 -16.76 -26.46 -15.97
C GLY A 165 -17.01 -25.07 -16.56
N GLN A 166 -18.28 -24.65 -16.71
CA GLN A 166 -18.64 -23.30 -17.08
C GLN A 166 -18.39 -22.35 -15.90
N ILE A 167 -17.70 -21.25 -16.18
CA ILE A 167 -17.28 -20.27 -15.18
C ILE A 167 -18.18 -19.04 -15.27
N LYS A 168 -18.63 -18.53 -14.13
CA LYS A 168 -19.36 -17.27 -14.01
C LYS A 168 -18.63 -16.32 -13.08
N SER A 169 -18.61 -15.03 -13.42
CA SER A 169 -18.16 -13.96 -12.55
C SER A 169 -19.30 -12.99 -12.29
N GLN A 170 -19.62 -12.77 -11.01
CA GLN A 170 -20.69 -11.87 -10.57
C GLN A 170 -22.04 -12.13 -11.27
N GLY A 171 -22.32 -13.39 -11.61
CA GLY A 171 -23.53 -13.83 -12.30
C GLY A 171 -23.51 -13.72 -13.84
N GLN A 172 -22.44 -13.21 -14.45
CA GLN A 172 -22.22 -13.19 -15.90
C GLN A 172 -21.33 -14.36 -16.35
N ASP A 173 -21.58 -14.91 -17.53
CA ASP A 173 -20.81 -16.04 -18.06
C ASP A 173 -19.46 -15.58 -18.61
N ILE A 174 -18.39 -16.25 -18.17
CA ILE A 174 -17.06 -16.08 -18.76
C ILE A 174 -17.07 -16.75 -20.14
N SER A 175 -16.87 -15.94 -21.18
CA SER A 175 -16.89 -16.39 -22.57
C SER A 175 -15.51 -16.84 -23.04
N LYS A 176 -14.44 -16.24 -22.49
CA LYS A 176 -13.06 -16.51 -22.89
C LYS A 176 -12.17 -16.69 -21.68
N VAL A 177 -11.32 -17.71 -21.71
CA VAL A 177 -10.27 -17.92 -20.71
C VAL A 177 -8.92 -17.77 -21.39
N LEU A 178 -8.07 -16.90 -20.86
CA LEU A 178 -6.74 -16.61 -21.35
C LEU A 178 -5.68 -17.03 -20.32
N VAL A 179 -4.46 -17.26 -20.80
CA VAL A 179 -3.27 -17.46 -19.96
C VAL A 179 -2.22 -16.48 -20.43
N ASP A 180 -1.81 -15.56 -19.55
CA ASP A 180 -0.91 -14.44 -19.87
C ASP A 180 -1.38 -13.59 -21.07
N GLY A 181 -2.68 -13.54 -21.32
CA GLY A 181 -3.28 -12.83 -22.45
C GLY A 181 -3.39 -13.64 -23.76
N ASP A 182 -2.86 -14.85 -23.79
CA ASP A 182 -2.93 -15.75 -24.96
C ASP A 182 -4.00 -16.83 -24.79
N GLU A 183 -4.56 -17.30 -25.90
CA GLU A 183 -5.44 -18.46 -25.91
C GLU A 183 -4.65 -19.75 -25.64
N PHE A 184 -5.02 -20.46 -24.58
CA PHE A 184 -4.31 -21.67 -24.16
C PHE A 184 -4.87 -22.91 -24.87
N PHE A 185 -4.06 -23.50 -25.76
CA PHE A 185 -4.24 -24.73 -26.54
C PHE A 185 -5.67 -25.30 -26.65
N GLY A 186 -6.35 -25.00 -27.77
CA GLY A 186 -7.54 -25.71 -28.24
C GLY A 186 -8.77 -24.82 -28.35
N SER A 187 -9.91 -25.40 -28.71
CA SER A 187 -11.21 -24.71 -28.84
C SER A 187 -12.05 -24.75 -27.56
N ASP A 188 -11.51 -25.29 -26.46
CA ASP A 188 -12.22 -25.45 -25.19
C ASP A 188 -11.55 -24.59 -24.09
N PRO A 189 -12.21 -23.50 -23.64
CA PRO A 189 -11.66 -22.58 -22.64
C PRO A 189 -11.42 -23.23 -21.27
N THR A 190 -11.96 -24.43 -21.02
CA THR A 190 -11.81 -25.14 -19.74
C THR A 190 -10.52 -25.95 -19.63
N ILE A 191 -9.75 -26.09 -20.73
CA ILE A 191 -8.50 -26.88 -20.73
C ILE A 191 -7.44 -26.26 -19.82
N ALA A 192 -7.31 -24.92 -19.83
CA ALA A 192 -6.36 -24.22 -18.98
C ALA A 192 -6.65 -24.44 -17.50
N THR A 193 -7.91 -24.28 -17.09
CA THR A 193 -8.30 -24.34 -15.67
C THR A 193 -8.22 -25.74 -15.06
N LYS A 194 -8.36 -26.78 -15.89
CA LYS A 194 -8.27 -28.20 -15.48
C LYS A 194 -6.85 -28.74 -15.39
N ASN A 195 -5.91 -28.20 -16.17
CA ASN A 195 -4.56 -28.75 -16.28
C ASN A 195 -3.48 -27.87 -15.64
N LEU A 196 -3.71 -26.57 -15.52
CA LEU A 196 -2.77 -25.67 -14.89
C LEU A 196 -2.83 -25.83 -13.36
N GLY A 197 -1.66 -26.01 -12.74
CA GLY A 197 -1.56 -26.02 -11.29
C GLY A 197 -1.82 -24.64 -10.69
N ALA A 198 -2.59 -24.54 -9.62
CA ALA A 198 -2.91 -23.27 -8.97
C ALA A 198 -1.66 -22.48 -8.52
N LYS A 199 -0.58 -23.19 -8.16
CA LYS A 199 0.71 -22.60 -7.79
C LYS A 199 1.40 -21.83 -8.92
N ALA A 200 1.09 -22.16 -10.16
CA ALA A 200 1.68 -21.48 -11.32
C ALA A 200 1.03 -20.11 -11.57
N VAL A 201 -0.15 -19.86 -11.01
CA VAL A 201 -0.90 -18.61 -11.20
C VAL A 201 -0.45 -17.56 -10.19
N GLU A 202 -0.11 -16.38 -10.67
CA GLU A 202 0.16 -15.19 -9.87
C GLU A 202 -1.14 -14.46 -9.53
N SER A 203 -1.99 -14.23 -10.53
CA SER A 203 -3.27 -13.54 -10.37
C SER A 203 -4.31 -14.02 -11.37
N VAL A 204 -5.57 -13.85 -10.99
CA VAL A 204 -6.74 -14.07 -11.86
C VAL A 204 -7.37 -12.71 -12.14
N GLU A 205 -7.44 -12.33 -13.40
CA GLU A 205 -7.96 -11.05 -13.85
C GLU A 205 -9.28 -11.28 -14.59
N VAL A 206 -10.31 -10.48 -14.28
CA VAL A 206 -11.61 -10.53 -14.96
C VAL A 206 -11.93 -9.15 -15.52
N TYR A 207 -12.21 -9.07 -16.82
CA TYR A 207 -12.54 -7.81 -17.51
C TYR A 207 -13.48 -8.06 -18.69
N GLU A 208 -14.10 -6.99 -19.18
CA GLU A 208 -14.89 -7.00 -20.41
C GLU A 208 -14.04 -6.58 -21.61
N THR A 209 -14.19 -7.26 -22.74
CA THR A 209 -13.61 -6.86 -24.03
C THR A 209 -14.65 -6.98 -25.14
N ASP A 210 -14.41 -6.29 -26.25
CA ASP A 210 -15.22 -6.44 -27.45
C ASP A 210 -15.04 -7.87 -28.02
N ASN A 211 -16.13 -8.45 -28.52
CA ASN A 211 -16.07 -9.77 -29.14
C ASN A 211 -15.43 -9.67 -30.53
N ASP A 212 -14.21 -10.21 -30.66
CA ASP A 212 -13.45 -10.25 -31.93
C ASP A 212 -14.18 -10.96 -33.08
N ASN A 213 -15.21 -11.76 -32.78
CA ASN A 213 -15.99 -12.50 -33.78
C ASN A 213 -17.25 -11.77 -34.27
N ASN A 214 -17.50 -10.53 -33.84
CA ASN A 214 -18.68 -9.79 -34.27
C ASN A 214 -18.60 -9.38 -35.75
N ALA A 215 -19.75 -9.45 -36.42
CA ALA A 215 -19.93 -8.75 -37.68
C ALA A 215 -19.82 -7.23 -37.44
N GLU A 216 -19.29 -6.48 -38.41
CA GLU A 216 -19.18 -5.02 -38.32
C GLU A 216 -20.52 -4.38 -37.92
N GLY A 217 -20.60 -3.81 -36.71
CA GLY A 217 -21.75 -3.06 -36.21
C GLY A 217 -22.46 -3.60 -34.96
N GLU A 218 -22.05 -4.76 -34.43
CA GLU A 218 -22.56 -5.29 -33.15
C GLU A 218 -21.58 -4.97 -31.99
N GLU A 219 -22.04 -4.22 -30.99
CA GLU A 219 -21.29 -3.95 -29.74
C GLU A 219 -21.57 -5.05 -28.71
N ASP A 220 -21.29 -6.32 -29.03
CA ASP A 220 -21.34 -7.39 -28.04
C ASP A 220 -20.02 -7.43 -27.25
N LYS A 221 -20.10 -7.02 -25.99
CA LYS A 221 -19.01 -7.20 -25.01
C LYS A 221 -19.08 -8.59 -24.40
N ILE A 222 -17.92 -9.20 -24.22
CA ILE A 222 -17.76 -10.51 -23.58
C ILE A 222 -16.93 -10.39 -22.32
N GLN A 223 -17.23 -11.21 -21.31
CA GLN A 223 -16.35 -11.35 -20.15
C GLN A 223 -15.20 -12.30 -20.43
N VAL A 224 -14.01 -11.87 -20.04
CA VAL A 224 -12.75 -12.61 -20.15
C VAL A 224 -12.21 -12.87 -18.76
N LEU A 225 -11.72 -14.09 -18.54
CA LEU A 225 -10.93 -14.47 -17.39
C LEU A 225 -9.50 -14.75 -17.85
N ASP A 226 -8.54 -13.96 -17.38
CA ASP A 226 -7.13 -14.10 -17.74
C ASP A 226 -6.32 -14.60 -16.52
N LEU A 227 -5.60 -15.69 -16.71
CA LEU A 227 -4.73 -16.30 -15.72
C LEU A 227 -3.30 -15.80 -15.94
N LYS A 228 -2.82 -14.90 -15.08
CA LYS A 228 -1.42 -14.47 -15.13
C LYS A 228 -0.53 -15.48 -14.46
N LEU A 229 0.49 -15.97 -15.16
CA LEU A 229 1.45 -16.92 -14.59
C LEU A 229 2.54 -16.19 -13.81
N LYS A 230 3.06 -16.86 -12.78
CA LYS A 230 4.31 -16.45 -12.14
C LYS A 230 5.46 -16.61 -13.12
N ASP A 231 6.47 -15.74 -13.04
CA ASP A 231 7.59 -15.71 -13.98
C ASP A 231 8.33 -17.05 -14.09
N ASP A 232 8.52 -17.75 -12.95
CA ASP A 232 9.14 -19.08 -12.89
C ASP A 232 8.39 -20.16 -13.70
N TYR A 233 7.10 -19.93 -13.97
CA TYR A 233 6.22 -20.88 -14.66
C TYR A 233 5.98 -20.52 -16.13
N LYS A 234 6.39 -19.32 -16.57
CA LYS A 234 6.23 -18.89 -17.99
C LYS A 234 7.09 -19.70 -18.95
N ALA A 235 8.31 -20.03 -18.56
CA ALA A 235 9.28 -20.75 -19.42
C ALA A 235 9.01 -22.25 -19.57
N GLY A 236 8.10 -22.82 -18.76
CA GLY A 236 7.83 -24.27 -18.75
C GLY A 236 6.54 -24.70 -19.47
N TYR A 237 5.64 -23.77 -19.77
CA TYR A 237 4.28 -24.07 -20.24
C TYR A 237 4.04 -23.77 -21.73
N PHE A 238 4.81 -22.86 -22.31
CA PHE A 238 4.83 -22.57 -23.74
C PHE A 238 6.21 -23.00 -24.25
N GLY A 239 6.24 -24.11 -24.99
CA GLY A 239 7.46 -24.89 -25.28
C GLY A 239 8.61 -24.15 -25.97
#